data_AF-A0A815X2Q6-F1
#
_entry.id   AF-A0A815X2Q6-F1
#
_cell.length_a   1.000
_cell.length_b   1.000
_cell.length_c   1.000
_cell.angle_alpha   90.00
_cell.angle_beta   90.00
_cell.angle_gamma   90.00
#
_symmetry.space_group_name_H-M   'P 1'
#
loop_
_entity.id
_entity.type
_entity.pdbx_description
1 polymer ?
#
loop_
_entity_poly.entity_id
_entity_poly.type
_entity_poly.pdbx_seq_one_letter_code
_entity_poly.pdbx_strand_id
1 'polypeptide(L)' 'ATEIHDELVTAYGPYVVSYCTAARWIRRFSSGRESFYDDHRVGRPITMVTQRNIDGIEDLEREDPL' A
#
# COMPACT_ATOMS: atom_id res chain seq x y z
N ALA A 1 11.93 -19.41 -7.78
CA ALA A 1 11.80 -17.94 -7.94
C ALA A 1 12.57 -17.45 -9.16
N THR A 2 13.83 -17.86 -9.32
CA THR A 2 14.64 -17.55 -10.51
C THR A 2 13.97 -18.03 -11.79
N GLU A 3 13.60 -19.31 -11.87
CA GLU A 3 12.88 -19.89 -13.02
C GLU A 3 11.65 -19.06 -13.43
N ILE A 4 10.71 -18.82 -12.50
CA ILE A 4 9.50 -18.01 -12.76
C ILE A 4 9.85 -16.59 -13.23
N HIS A 5 10.88 -15.95 -12.66
CA HIS A 5 11.27 -14.61 -13.10
C HIS A 5 11.88 -14.63 -14.51
N ASP A 6 12.69 -15.63 -14.83
CA ASP A 6 13.30 -15.79 -16.15
C ASP A 6 12.24 -16.10 -17.22
N GLU A 7 11.23 -16.89 -16.88
CA GLU A 7 10.04 -17.10 -17.72
C GLU A 7 9.28 -15.80 -17.97
N LEU A 8 9.07 -14.98 -16.93
CA LEU A 8 8.42 -13.66 -17.07
C LEU A 8 9.22 -12.75 -18.00
N VAL A 9 10.56 -12.67 -17.84
CA VAL A 9 11.43 -11.88 -18.71
C VAL A 9 11.40 -12.40 -20.14
N THR A 10 11.39 -13.72 -20.33
CA THR A 10 11.34 -14.34 -21.66
C THR A 10 10.04 -14.04 -22.38
N ALA A 11 8.90 -14.09 -21.66
CA ALA A 11 7.58 -13.89 -22.25
C ALA A 11 7.23 -12.41 -22.49
N TYR A 12 7.63 -11.51 -21.58
CA TYR A 12 7.18 -10.12 -21.57
C TYR A 12 8.32 -9.08 -21.70
N GLY A 13 9.57 -9.54 -21.77
CA GLY A 13 10.74 -8.67 -21.89
C GLY A 13 11.28 -8.15 -20.55
N PRO A 14 12.26 -7.24 -20.58
CA PRO A 14 13.01 -6.83 -19.38
C PRO A 14 12.24 -5.90 -18.42
N TYR A 15 11.09 -5.36 -18.83
CA TYR A 15 10.31 -4.40 -18.02
C TYR A 15 9.26 -5.06 -17.11
N VAL A 16 9.41 -6.36 -16.82
CA VAL A 16 8.57 -7.08 -15.88
C VAL A 16 8.84 -6.69 -14.42
N VAL A 17 8.01 -7.21 -13.52
CA VAL A 17 8.22 -7.06 -12.08
C VAL A 17 9.60 -7.56 -11.67
N SER A 18 10.20 -6.88 -10.69
CA SER A 18 11.51 -7.29 -10.18
C SER A 18 11.49 -8.72 -9.61
N TYR A 19 12.65 -9.38 -9.63
CA TYR A 19 12.87 -10.66 -8.96
C TYR A 19 12.35 -10.67 -7.51
N CYS A 20 12.63 -9.61 -6.75
CA CYS A 20 12.19 -9.49 -5.35
C CYS A 20 10.67 -9.50 -5.22
N THR A 21 9.96 -8.87 -6.15
CA THR A 21 8.49 -8.89 -6.20
C THR A 21 7.98 -10.28 -6.53
N ALA A 22 8.53 -10.93 -7.56
CA ALA A 22 8.16 -12.30 -7.95
C ALA A 22 8.39 -13.30 -6.79
N ALA A 23 9.55 -13.23 -6.13
CA ALA A 23 9.87 -14.05 -4.97
C ALA A 23 8.89 -13.83 -3.79
N ARG A 24 8.47 -12.58 -3.56
CA ARG A 24 7.47 -12.25 -2.54
C ARG A 24 6.10 -12.83 -2.87
N TRP A 25 5.66 -12.76 -4.13
CA TRP A 25 4.41 -13.36 -4.58
C TRP A 25 4.45 -14.89 -4.46
N ILE A 26 5.52 -15.54 -4.91
CA ILE A 26 5.70 -16.99 -4.76
C ILE A 26 5.55 -17.40 -3.30
N ARG A 27 6.21 -16.70 -2.37
CA ARG A 27 6.07 -16.99 -0.93
C ARG A 27 4.65 -16.80 -0.42
N ARG A 28 3.94 -15.76 -0.88
CA ARG A 28 2.52 -15.52 -0.50
C ARG A 28 1.62 -16.66 -0.99
N PHE A 29 1.73 -17.06 -2.26
CA PHE A 29 0.97 -18.17 -2.82
C PHE A 29 1.30 -19.50 -2.11
N SER A 30 2.57 -19.79 -1.87
CA SER A 30 2.99 -20.97 -1.11
C SER A 30 2.48 -20.98 0.34
N SER A 31 2.15 -19.82 0.92
CA SER A 31 1.54 -19.71 2.26
C SER A 31 0.02 -19.85 2.26
N GLY A 32 -0.60 -20.15 1.11
CA GLY A 32 -2.05 -20.36 0.98
C GLY A 32 -2.85 -19.10 0.65
N ARG A 33 -2.19 -17.99 0.30
CA ARG A 33 -2.90 -16.82 -0.25
C ARG A 33 -3.35 -17.13 -1.67
N GLU A 34 -4.64 -17.06 -1.93
CA GLU A 34 -5.21 -17.27 -3.28
C GLU A 34 -5.62 -15.94 -3.95
N SER A 35 -5.74 -14.86 -3.19
CA SER A 35 -6.15 -13.55 -3.71
C SER A 35 -5.06 -12.92 -4.59
N PHE A 36 -5.47 -12.49 -5.79
CA PHE A 36 -4.67 -11.70 -6.73
C PHE A 36 -4.74 -10.20 -6.46
N TYR A 37 -5.64 -9.76 -5.58
CA TYR A 37 -5.82 -8.34 -5.27
C TYR A 37 -4.83 -7.88 -4.19
N ASP A 38 -4.48 -6.60 -4.26
CA ASP A 38 -3.76 -5.91 -3.20
C ASP A 38 -4.52 -6.03 -1.88
N ASP A 39 -3.75 -6.18 -0.80
CA ASP A 39 -4.30 -6.06 0.56
C ASP A 39 -4.92 -4.67 0.75
N HIS A 40 -6.00 -4.59 1.55
CA HIS A 40 -6.58 -3.31 1.92
C HIS A 40 -5.48 -2.42 2.53
N ARG A 41 -5.18 -1.31 1.87
CA ARG A 41 -4.25 -0.32 2.38
C ARG A 41 -5.03 0.59 3.30
N VAL A 42 -4.85 0.41 4.61
CA VAL A 42 -5.28 1.42 5.58
C VAL A 42 -4.47 2.67 5.23
N GLY A 43 -5.15 3.69 4.70
CA GLY A 43 -4.52 4.98 4.43
C GLY A 43 -4.04 5.63 5.73
N ARG A 44 -3.66 6.91 5.67
CA ARG A 44 -3.41 7.66 6.91
C ARG A 44 -4.65 7.53 7.79
N PRO A 45 -4.51 7.08 9.06
CA PRO A 45 -5.64 7.06 9.97
C PRO A 45 -6.32 8.43 9.98
N ILE A 46 -7.64 8.46 9.72
CA ILE A 46 -8.47 9.67 9.86
C ILE A 46 -8.62 10.05 11.34
N THR A 47 -7.88 9.44 12.25
CA THR A 47 -7.72 9.89 13.64
C THR A 47 -7.08 11.28 13.75
N MET A 48 -6.69 11.93 12.65
CA MET A 48 -6.33 13.35 12.63
C MET A 48 -7.56 14.28 12.73
N VAL A 49 -8.77 13.74 12.69
CA VAL A 49 -10.00 14.45 13.07
C VAL A 49 -10.46 13.90 14.42
N THR A 50 -9.85 14.39 15.49
CA THR A 50 -10.44 14.23 16.84
C THR A 50 -11.32 15.44 17.11
N GLN A 51 -12.36 15.28 17.93
CA GLN A 51 -13.16 16.44 18.37
C GLN A 51 -12.27 17.55 18.93
N ARG A 52 -11.21 17.17 19.68
CA ARG A 52 -10.17 18.09 20.16
C ARG A 52 -9.50 18.92 19.05
N ASN A 53 -9.23 18.33 17.90
CA ASN A 53 -8.63 19.06 16.78
C ASN A 53 -9.65 19.97 16.09
N ILE A 54 -10.93 19.58 16.07
CA ILE A 54 -12.03 20.41 15.56
C ILE A 54 -12.20 21.62 16.48
N ASP A 55 -12.39 21.37 17.78
CA ASP A 55 -12.56 22.40 18.80
C ASP A 55 -11.36 23.37 18.81
N GLY A 56 -10.13 22.85 18.69
CA GLY A 56 -8.93 23.68 18.63
C GLY A 56 -8.84 24.55 17.38
N ILE A 57 -9.38 24.12 16.24
CA ILE A 57 -9.45 24.95 15.03
C ILE A 57 -10.55 26.02 15.20
N GLU A 58 -11.72 25.66 15.73
CA GLU A 58 -12.82 26.60 16.00
C GLU A 58 -12.41 27.69 17.01
N ASP A 59 -11.61 27.34 18.01
CA ASP A 59 -11.08 28.29 18.99
C ASP A 59 -10.06 29.24 18.34
N LEU A 60 -9.18 28.73 17.48
CA LEU A 60 -8.23 29.56 16.73
C LEU A 60 -8.94 30.53 15.77
N GLU A 61 -9.99 30.10 15.07
CA GLU A 61 -10.80 30.98 14.21
C GLU A 61 -11.52 32.09 15.01
N ARG A 62 -11.90 31.82 16.27
CA ARG A 62 -12.57 32.79 17.13
C ARG A 62 -11.60 33.82 17.71
N GLU A 63 -10.36 33.42 18.00
CA GLU A 63 -9.33 34.29 18.58
C GLU A 63 -8.60 35.14 17.53
N ASP A 64 -8.55 34.70 16.27
CA ASP A 64 -7.94 35.45 15.15
C ASP A 64 -8.88 35.48 13.91
N PRO A 65 -9.84 36.41 13.86
CA PRO A 65 -10.68 36.57 12.69
C PRO A 65 -9.85 37.15 11.54
N LEU A 66 -9.63 36.36 10.48
CA LEU A 66 -9.12 36.85 9.19
C LEU A 66 -9.94 38.03 8.65
#